data_AF-A0A831R2X3-F1
#
_entry.id   AF-A0A831R2X3-F1
#
_cell.length_a   1.000
_cell.length_b   1.000
_cell.length_c   1.000
_cell.angle_alpha   90.00
_cell.angle_beta   90.00
_cell.angle_gamma   90.00
#
_symmetry.space_group_name_H-M   'P 1'
#
loop_
_entity.id
_entity.type
_entity.pdbx_description
1 polymer ?
#
loop_
_entity_poly.entity_id
_entity_poly.type
_entity_poly.pdbx_seq_one_letter_code
_entity_poly.pdbx_strand_id
1 'polypeptide(L)'
;MHILITGAAGFLGQRLTQALVALGELNGQPLTQITLLDQVKAEAPTTASLETSSYAIDITSPGALDAVLHVRPDVIFHLAAVVSSAAEADLELGMAVNFD
;
A
#
# COMPACT_ATOMS: atom_id res chain seq x y z
N MET A 1 6.10 -13.01 -7.44
CA MET A 1 5.93 -11.59 -7.74
C MET A 1 5.74 -10.81 -6.45
N HIS A 2 6.23 -9.57 -6.45
CA HIS A 2 6.16 -8.63 -5.34
C HIS A 2 5.10 -7.55 -5.62
N ILE A 3 4.10 -7.45 -4.74
CA ILE A 3 3.05 -6.42 -4.81
C ILE A 3 3.25 -5.39 -3.69
N LEU A 4 3.17 -4.11 -4.03
CA LEU A 4 3.13 -3.00 -3.08
C LEU A 4 1.73 -2.38 -3.06
N ILE A 5 1.19 -2.10 -1.88
CA ILE A 5 -0.10 -1.44 -1.69
C ILE A 5 0.10 -0.21 -0.80
N THR A 6 -0.21 0.99 -1.30
CA THR A 6 -0.38 2.19 -0.44
C THR A 6 -1.84 2.32 -0.02
N GLY A 7 -2.13 2.94 1.12
CA GLY A 7 -3.49 2.97 1.67
C GLY A 7 -3.94 1.59 2.17
N ALA A 8 -2.99 0.74 2.56
CA ALA A 8 -3.23 -0.67 2.89
C ALA A 8 -4.07 -0.87 4.16
N ALA A 9 -4.08 0.09 5.08
CA ALA A 9 -4.93 0.03 6.28
C ALA A 9 -6.35 0.57 6.00
N GLY A 10 -6.58 1.19 4.85
CA GLY A 10 -7.90 1.61 4.39
C GLY A 10 -8.83 0.45 4.04
N PHE A 11 -10.13 0.74 3.94
CA PHE A 11 -11.16 -0.26 3.65
C PHE A 11 -10.88 -1.08 2.36
N LEU A 12 -10.50 -0.41 1.28
CA LEU A 12 -10.16 -1.07 0.02
C LEU A 12 -8.82 -1.81 0.09
N GLY A 13 -7.82 -1.23 0.75
CA GLY A 13 -6.49 -1.83 0.92
C GLY A 13 -6.54 -3.18 1.64
N GLN A 14 -7.30 -3.25 2.74
CA GLN A 14 -7.48 -4.49 3.49
C GLN A 14 -8.19 -5.57 2.66
N ARG A 15 -9.27 -5.21 1.95
CA ARG A 15 -10.03 -6.14 1.10
C ARG A 15 -9.20 -6.64 -0.08
N LEU A 16 -8.43 -5.75 -0.70
CA LEU A 16 -7.53 -6.10 -1.80
C LEU A 16 -6.43 -7.06 -1.30
N THR A 17 -5.82 -6.75 -0.16
CA THR A 17 -4.79 -7.60 0.46
C THR A 17 -5.32 -9.00 0.70
N GLN A 18 -6.49 -9.13 1.34
CA GLN A 18 -7.13 -10.43 1.59
C GLN A 18 -7.44 -11.18 0.29
N ALA A 19 -7.95 -10.49 -0.72
CA ALA A 19 -8.26 -11.10 -2.02
C ALA A 19 -7.01 -11.60 -2.75
N LEU A 20 -5.93 -10.82 -2.76
CA LEU A 20 -4.66 -11.20 -3.39
C LEU A 20 -4.01 -12.40 -2.68
N VAL A 21 -4.02 -12.41 -1.35
CA VAL A 21 -3.49 -13.52 -0.54
C VAL A 21 -4.30 -14.79 -0.78
N ALA A 22 -5.64 -14.69 -0.83
CA ALA A 22 -6.51 -15.82 -1.10
C ALA A 22 -6.35 -16.35 -2.53
N LEU A 23 -6.10 -15.47 -3.51
CA LEU A 23 -5.84 -15.85 -4.89
C LEU A 23 -4.44 -16.48 -5.06
N GLY A 24 -3.44 -15.99 -4.33
CA GLY A 24 -2.08 -16.53 -4.32
C GLY A 24 -1.26 -16.24 -5.58
N GLU A 25 -1.82 -15.55 -6.56
CA GLU A 25 -1.18 -15.16 -7.82
C GLU A 25 -1.83 -13.91 -8.42
N LEU A 26 -1.16 -13.28 -9.38
CA LEU A 26 -1.74 -12.26 -10.24
C LEU A 26 -1.15 -12.41 -11.65
N ASN A 27 -2.00 -12.40 -12.68
CA ASN A 27 -1.61 -12.63 -14.08
C ASN A 27 -0.82 -13.93 -14.29
N GLY A 28 -1.19 -15.01 -13.59
CA GLY A 28 -0.53 -16.32 -13.66
C GLY A 28 0.88 -16.35 -13.06
N GLN A 29 1.28 -15.33 -12.29
CA GLN A 29 2.54 -15.28 -11.55
C GLN A 29 2.26 -15.45 -10.05
N PRO A 30 2.91 -16.42 -9.36
CA PRO A 30 2.70 -16.63 -7.94
C PRO A 30 3.03 -15.37 -7.11
N LEU A 31 2.20 -15.07 -6.11
CA LEU A 31 2.45 -14.03 -5.13
C LEU A 31 3.49 -14.52 -4.12
N THR A 32 4.66 -13.91 -4.12
CA THR A 32 5.79 -14.33 -3.28
C THR A 32 6.10 -13.32 -2.18
N GLN A 33 5.76 -12.04 -2.42
CA GLN A 33 5.96 -10.97 -1.46
C GLN A 33 4.83 -9.93 -1.56
N ILE A 34 4.40 -9.41 -0.41
CA ILE A 34 3.49 -8.27 -0.33
C ILE A 34 4.01 -7.22 0.66
N THR A 35 4.00 -5.96 0.23
CA THR A 35 4.37 -4.82 1.06
C THR A 35 3.19 -3.88 1.24
N LEU A 36 2.83 -3.64 2.49
CA LEU A 36 1.68 -2.85 2.89
C LEU A 36 2.17 -1.53 3.48
N LEU A 37 1.82 -0.42 2.83
CA LEU A 37 2.15 0.94 3.26
C LEU A 37 0.88 1.72 3.56
N ASP A 38 0.87 2.40 4.69
CA ASP A 38 -0.18 3.33 5.08
C ASP A 38 0.33 4.25 6.19
N GLN A 39 -0.35 5.35 6.47
CA GLN A 39 -0.08 6.22 7.63
C GLN A 39 -0.14 5.42 8.95
N VAL A 40 -1.05 4.45 9.03
CA VAL A 40 -1.20 3.56 10.17
C VAL A 40 -0.83 2.14 9.76
N LYS A 41 -0.10 1.40 10.59
CA LYS A 41 0.33 0.03 10.24
C LYS A 41 -0.87 -0.86 9.91
N ALA A 42 -0.90 -1.39 8.68
CA ALA A 42 -1.93 -2.31 8.22
C ALA A 42 -1.76 -3.71 8.86
N GLU A 43 -2.86 -4.42 9.06
CA GLU A 43 -2.83 -5.81 9.50
C GLU A 43 -2.20 -6.70 8.43
N ALA A 44 -1.16 -7.43 8.82
CA ALA A 44 -0.40 -8.28 7.93
C ALA A 44 -0.99 -9.71 7.92
N PRO A 45 -1.35 -10.27 6.75
CA PRO A 45 -1.75 -11.66 6.66
C PRO A 45 -0.60 -12.58 7.10
N THR A 46 -0.89 -13.60 7.89
CA THR A 46 0.10 -14.62 8.27
C THR A 46 -0.07 -15.85 7.39
N THR A 47 0.84 -16.04 6.43
CA THR A 47 0.85 -17.24 5.57
C THR A 47 2.30 -17.71 5.38
N ALA A 48 2.52 -19.03 5.42
CA ALA A 48 3.87 -19.60 5.49
C ALA A 48 4.70 -19.41 4.22
N SER A 49 4.05 -19.21 3.07
CA SER A 49 4.67 -19.14 1.74
C SER A 49 4.76 -17.73 1.16
N LEU A 50 4.34 -16.70 1.90
CA LEU A 50 4.29 -15.31 1.45
C LEU A 50 5.11 -14.43 2.39
N GLU A 51 6.13 -13.78 1.86
CA GLU A 51 6.83 -12.74 2.60
C GLU A 51 5.92 -11.52 2.72
N THR A 52 5.64 -11.09 3.95
CA THR A 52 4.75 -9.96 4.23
C THR A 52 5.47 -8.90 5.04
N SER A 53 5.48 -7.67 4.54
CA SER A 53 6.00 -6.51 5.25
C SER A 53 4.92 -5.44 5.38
N SER A 54 4.78 -4.86 6.58
CA SER A 54 3.79 -3.80 6.84
C SER A 54 4.47 -2.65 7.58
N TYR A 55 4.38 -1.45 7.00
CA TYR A 55 5.04 -0.25 7.49
C TYR A 55 4.04 0.89 7.67
N ALA A 56 4.15 1.59 8.79
CA ALA A 56 3.51 2.89 8.98
C ALA A 56 4.44 3.95 8.37
N ILE A 57 4.03 4.53 7.25
CA ILE A 57 4.79 5.51 6.47
C ILE A 57 3.85 6.61 6.02
N ASP A 58 4.24 7.85 6.29
CA ASP A 58 3.66 9.02 5.64
C ASP A 58 4.28 9.18 4.25
N ILE A 59 3.48 8.96 3.20
CA ILE A 59 3.94 8.98 1.81
C ILE A 59 4.35 10.38 1.33
N THR A 60 3.94 11.43 2.05
CA THR A 60 4.30 12.83 1.74
C THR A 60 5.68 13.20 2.25
N SER A 61 6.26 12.40 3.14
CA SER A 61 7.59 12.66 3.69
C SER A 61 8.67 12.46 2.63
N PRO A 62 9.64 13.38 2.50
CA PRO A 62 10.72 13.24 1.52
C PRO A 62 11.48 11.91 1.68
N GLY A 63 11.60 11.15 0.59
CA GLY A 63 12.27 9.85 0.57
C GLY A 63 11.50 8.70 1.23
N ALA A 64 10.25 8.91 1.65
CA ALA A 64 9.42 7.89 2.31
C ALA A 64 9.30 6.57 1.53
N LEU A 65 9.31 6.66 0.20
CA LEU A 65 9.17 5.52 -0.69
C LEU A 65 10.51 4.93 -1.16
N ASP A 66 11.64 5.59 -0.88
CA ASP A 66 12.94 5.21 -1.46
C ASP A 66 13.31 3.76 -1.15
N ALA A 67 13.24 3.38 0.13
CA ALA A 67 13.57 2.02 0.58
C ALA A 67 12.61 0.97 -0.01
N VAL A 68 11.33 1.32 -0.17
CA VAL A 68 10.30 0.38 -0.63
C VAL A 68 10.28 0.25 -2.15
N LEU A 69 10.66 1.30 -2.88
CA LEU A 69 10.84 1.25 -4.33
C LEU A 69 12.19 0.65 -4.71
N HIS A 70 13.20 0.74 -3.84
CA HIS A 70 14.50 0.10 -4.07
C HIS A 70 14.40 -1.42 -4.26
N VAL A 71 13.46 -2.07 -3.57
CA VAL A 71 13.20 -3.50 -3.72
C VAL A 71 12.40 -3.87 -4.98
N ARG A 72 12.01 -2.88 -5.80
CA ARG A 72 11.39 -3.01 -7.14
C ARG A 72 10.15 -3.92 -7.15
N PRO A 73 9.01 -3.48 -6.57
CA PRO A 73 7.76 -4.20 -6.73
C PRO A 73 7.36 -4.34 -8.19
N ASP A 74 6.82 -5.52 -8.53
CA ASP A 74 6.31 -5.82 -9.87
C ASP A 74 5.00 -5.08 -10.15
N VAL A 75 4.17 -4.89 -9.11
CA VAL A 75 2.87 -4.22 -9.18
C VAL A 75 2.70 -3.28 -8.00
N ILE A 76 2.21 -2.07 -8.27
CA ILE A 76 1.86 -1.07 -7.25
C ILE A 76 0.36 -0.77 -7.34
N PHE A 77 -0.36 -1.00 -6.25
CA PHE A 77 -1.70 -0.48 -6.04
C PHE A 77 -1.62 0.77 -5.16
N HIS A 78 -1.84 1.95 -5.75
CA HIS A 78 -1.79 3.20 -5.02
C HIS A 78 -3.21 3.59 -4.56
N LEU A 79 -3.53 3.35 -3.29
CA LEU A 79 -4.85 3.65 -2.69
C LEU A 79 -4.77 4.66 -1.56
N ALA A 80 -3.57 5.16 -1.23
CA ALA A 80 -3.41 6.25 -0.28
C ALA A 80 -4.03 7.53 -0.86
N ALA A 81 -4.96 8.13 -0.12
CA ALA A 81 -5.59 9.38 -0.48
C ALA A 81 -6.27 10.01 0.75
N VAL A 82 -6.40 11.32 0.75
CA VAL A 82 -7.31 12.07 1.63
C VAL A 82 -8.63 12.27 0.90
N VAL A 83 -9.74 11.95 1.58
CA VAL A 83 -11.10 12.03 1.02
C VAL A 83 -11.54 13.47 0.72
N SER A 84 -12.46 13.64 -0.23
CA SER A 84 -12.91 14.95 -0.76
C SER A 84 -13.22 15.97 0.33
N SER A 85 -14.01 15.61 1.36
CA SER A 85 -14.39 16.57 2.40
C SER A 85 -13.20 17.06 3.24
N ALA A 86 -12.20 16.21 3.47
CA ALA A 86 -10.99 16.59 4.20
C ALA A 86 -10.04 17.41 3.31
N ALA A 87 -9.90 17.04 2.04
CA ALA A 87 -9.09 17.79 1.07
C ALA A 87 -9.71 19.16 0.72
N GLU A 88 -11.04 19.29 0.74
CA GLU A 88 -11.73 20.57 0.55
C GLU A 88 -11.61 21.48 1.79
N ALA A 89 -11.59 20.90 2.99
CA ALA A 89 -11.37 21.63 4.23
C ALA A 89 -9.91 22.06 4.41
N ASP A 90 -8.97 21.27 3.87
CA ASP A 90 -7.53 21.48 3.91
C ASP A 90 -6.90 21.15 2.55
N LEU A 91 -6.81 22.18 1.69
CA LEU A 91 -6.27 22.05 0.34
C LEU A 91 -4.79 21.68 0.33
N GLU A 92 -4.01 22.16 1.31
CA GLU A 92 -2.57 21.88 1.38
C GLU A 92 -2.35 20.39 1.66
N LEU A 93 -3.07 19.83 2.64
CA LEU A 93 -3.08 18.40 2.90
C LEU A 93 -3.56 17.60 1.69
N GLY A 94 -4.63 18.06 1.03
CA GLY A 94 -5.17 17.43 -0.16
C GLY A 94 -4.15 17.35 -1.30
N MET A 95 -3.44 18.43 -1.57
CA MET A 95 -2.40 18.47 -2.60
C MET A 95 -1.20 17.60 -2.23
N ALA A 96 -0.73 17.67 -0.98
CA ALA A 96 0.43 16.92 -0.51
C ALA A 96 0.20 15.40 -0.56
N VAL A 97 -1.01 14.91 -0.29
CA VAL A 97 -1.28 13.46 -0.27
C VAL A 97 -1.76 12.94 -1.62
N ASN A 98 -2.63 13.67 -2.32
CA ASN A 98 -3.32 13.15 -3.50
C ASN A 98 -2.60 13.45 -4.82
N PHE A 99 -1.55 14.29 -4.82
CA PHE A 99 -0.92 14.76 -6.05
C PHE A 99 0.60 14.87 -6.00
N ASP A 100 1.16 15.57 -5.02
CA ASP A 100 2.60 15.86 -4.90
C ASP A 100 3.41 14.62 -4.50
#